data_AF-A0A7L4PV90-F1
#
_entry.id   AF-A0A7L4PV90-F1
#
_cell.length_a   1.000
_cell.length_b   1.000
_cell.length_c   1.000
_cell.angle_alpha   90.00
_cell.angle_beta   90.00
_cell.angle_gamma   90.00
#
_symmetry.space_group_name_H-M   'P 1'
#
loop_
_entity.id
_entity.type
_entity.pdbx_description
1 polymer ?
#
loop_
_entity_poly.entity_id
_entity_poly.type
_entity_poly.pdbx_seq_one_letter_code
_entity_poly.pdbx_strand_id
1 'polypeptide(L)'
;MTNNRQPAGARRALCGLLCAALCLSLVFSGASAMRNPSAVYCGAMGYGYTTITGEGGEIGICTMPDGTAVDAWDFLLGEDGEEYGYCAAQGLEQTIVTGAACRVYLLDTCSACMLDDGSIVEVGSLMDLDYSEPACSGDACGLEELPSGAVTPEASLPACIVAAAAVIACLFRQRK
;
A
#
# COMPACT_ATOMS: atom_id res chain seq x y z
N MET A 1 47.30 5.05 -37.52
CA MET A 1 46.20 5.67 -36.75
C MET A 1 44.87 5.20 -37.35
N THR A 2 44.34 4.08 -36.86
CA THR A 2 43.12 3.45 -37.38
C THR A 2 41.88 4.22 -36.93
N ASN A 3 41.16 4.79 -37.91
CA ASN A 3 39.94 5.56 -37.74
C ASN A 3 38.77 4.63 -37.39
N ASN A 4 38.31 4.70 -36.15
CA ASN A 4 37.20 3.89 -35.61
C ASN A 4 35.85 4.52 -35.98
N ARG A 5 35.39 4.30 -37.22
CA ARG A 5 34.02 4.64 -37.63
C ARG A 5 33.07 3.52 -37.23
N GLN A 6 32.42 3.68 -36.09
CA GLN A 6 31.26 2.86 -35.73
C GLN A 6 30.12 3.09 -36.75
N PRO A 7 29.48 2.03 -37.28
CA PRO A 7 28.44 2.16 -38.31
C PRO A 7 27.21 2.86 -37.72
N ALA A 8 26.71 3.88 -38.42
CA ALA A 8 25.59 4.73 -37.99
C ALA A 8 24.30 3.94 -37.61
N GLY A 9 24.13 2.72 -38.13
CA GLY A 9 23.03 1.82 -37.77
C GLY A 9 23.10 1.27 -36.35
N ALA A 10 24.31 1.02 -35.81
CA ALA A 10 24.49 0.49 -34.45
C ALA A 10 24.11 1.52 -33.38
N ARG A 11 24.37 2.81 -33.64
CA ARG A 11 23.99 3.91 -32.75
C ARG A 11 22.46 4.15 -32.72
N ARG A 12 21.78 3.97 -33.86
CA ARG A 12 20.31 4.09 -33.94
C ARG A 12 19.60 2.93 -33.26
N ALA A 13 20.11 1.71 -33.41
CA ALA A 13 19.58 0.53 -32.72
C ALA A 13 19.79 0.61 -31.19
N LEU A 14 20.96 1.08 -30.74
CA LEU A 14 21.27 1.26 -29.32
C LEU A 14 20.38 2.33 -28.66
N CYS A 15 20.14 3.45 -29.35
CA CYS A 15 19.25 4.51 -28.88
C CYS A 15 17.78 4.05 -28.79
N GLY A 16 17.31 3.27 -29.78
CA GLY A 16 15.97 2.70 -29.75
C GLY A 16 15.75 1.69 -28.61
N LEU A 17 16.74 0.83 -28.34
CA LEU A 17 16.70 -0.11 -27.21
C LEU A 17 16.77 0.61 -25.85
N LEU A 18 17.58 1.66 -25.73
CA LEU A 18 17.65 2.48 -24.52
C LEU A 18 16.33 3.22 -24.26
N CYS A 19 15.70 3.80 -25.29
CA CYS A 19 14.38 4.43 -25.14
C CYS A 19 13.29 3.41 -24.80
N ALA A 20 13.28 2.23 -25.44
CA ALA A 20 12.30 1.19 -25.15
C ALA A 20 12.46 0.64 -23.72
N ALA A 21 13.69 0.44 -23.25
CA ALA A 21 13.97 0.03 -21.87
C ALA A 21 13.55 1.10 -20.86
N LEU A 22 13.84 2.38 -21.15
CA LEU A 22 13.44 3.52 -20.32
C LEU A 22 11.90 3.67 -20.26
N CYS A 23 11.22 3.52 -21.39
CA CYS A 23 9.76 3.51 -21.44
C CYS A 23 9.19 2.30 -20.68
N LEU A 24 9.75 1.10 -20.82
CA LEU A 24 9.29 -0.08 -20.10
C LEU A 24 9.46 0.06 -18.57
N SER A 25 10.53 0.71 -18.11
CA SER A 25 10.73 1.00 -16.69
C SER A 25 9.78 2.05 -16.11
N LEU A 26 9.28 2.98 -16.94
CA LEU A 26 8.33 4.02 -16.49
C LEU A 26 6.89 3.51 -16.39
N VAL A 27 6.53 2.49 -17.17
CA VAL A 27 5.16 1.93 -17.20
C VAL A 27 4.94 0.90 -16.08
N PHE A 28 6.01 0.37 -15.47
CA PHE A 28 5.93 -0.65 -14.43
C PHE A 28 5.88 -0.09 -12.99
N SER A 29 5.92 1.23 -12.82
CA SER A 29 5.72 1.87 -11.52
C SER A 29 4.23 1.89 -11.17
N GLY A 30 3.72 0.78 -10.63
CA GLY A 30 2.40 0.76 -10.00
C GLY A 30 2.41 1.67 -8.76
N ALA A 31 1.55 2.68 -8.74
CA ALA A 31 1.26 3.41 -7.51
C ALA A 31 0.49 2.45 -6.58
N SER A 32 1.08 2.11 -5.44
CA SER A 32 0.38 1.34 -4.40
C SER A 32 -0.35 2.33 -3.51
N ALA A 33 -1.66 2.18 -3.41
CA ALA A 33 -2.45 2.91 -2.43
C ALA A 33 -2.46 2.14 -1.10
N MET A 34 -2.58 2.87 0.00
CA MET A 34 -2.53 2.35 1.37
C MET A 34 -3.86 2.63 2.04
N ARG A 35 -4.41 1.63 2.73
CA ARG A 35 -5.63 1.78 3.52
C ARG A 35 -5.39 2.80 4.63
N ASN A 36 -6.44 3.52 5.01
CA ASN A 36 -6.37 4.48 6.12
C ASN A 36 -6.01 3.74 7.43
N PRO A 37 -4.82 3.98 8.03
CA PRO A 37 -4.37 3.24 9.21
C PRO A 37 -5.31 3.35 10.40
N SER A 38 -5.91 4.51 10.65
CA SER A 38 -6.83 4.70 11.77
C SER A 38 -8.14 3.95 11.58
N ALA A 39 -8.63 3.88 10.34
CA ALA A 39 -9.80 3.08 9.99
C ALA A 39 -9.54 1.58 10.15
N VAL A 40 -8.38 1.11 9.69
CA VAL A 40 -7.96 -0.31 9.83
C VAL A 40 -7.85 -0.69 11.30
N TYR A 41 -7.21 0.14 12.14
CA TYR A 41 -7.08 -0.11 13.57
C TYR A 41 -8.44 -0.12 14.29
N CYS A 42 -9.30 0.88 14.05
CA CYS A 42 -10.65 0.92 14.60
C CYS A 42 -11.45 -0.35 14.23
N GLY A 43 -11.41 -0.76 12.96
CA GLY A 43 -12.06 -1.98 12.50
C GLY A 43 -11.45 -3.26 13.08
N ALA A 44 -10.13 -3.32 13.26
CA ALA A 44 -9.44 -4.47 13.87
C ALA A 44 -9.81 -4.65 15.34
N MET A 45 -10.09 -3.56 16.05
CA MET A 45 -10.65 -3.59 17.42
C MET A 45 -12.12 -4.02 17.46
N GLY A 46 -12.78 -4.14 16.30
CA GLY A 46 -14.19 -4.49 16.18
C GLY A 46 -15.14 -3.32 16.42
N TYR A 47 -14.65 -2.08 16.28
CA TYR A 47 -15.40 -0.85 16.54
C TYR A 47 -16.00 -0.26 15.26
N GLY A 48 -17.01 0.58 15.43
CA GLY A 48 -17.68 1.22 14.30
C GLY A 48 -16.87 2.39 13.76
N TYR A 49 -16.53 2.40 12.47
CA TYR A 49 -15.86 3.52 11.82
C TYR A 49 -16.82 4.31 10.94
N THR A 50 -16.82 5.64 11.08
CA THR A 50 -17.57 6.54 10.20
C THR A 50 -16.72 7.72 9.78
N THR A 51 -17.00 8.31 8.63
CA THR A 51 -16.35 9.55 8.19
C THR A 51 -17.35 10.68 8.24
N ILE A 52 -16.96 11.81 8.83
CA ILE A 52 -17.77 13.03 8.84
C ILE A 52 -17.03 14.13 8.08
N THR A 53 -17.77 14.84 7.24
CA THR A 53 -17.25 15.97 6.47
C THR A 53 -17.52 17.27 7.21
N GLY A 54 -16.46 17.98 7.57
CA GLY A 54 -16.52 19.30 8.19
C GLY A 54 -15.85 20.38 7.34
N GLU A 55 -15.81 21.60 7.87
CA GLU A 55 -15.17 22.75 7.20
C GLU A 55 -13.65 22.55 7.02
N GLY A 56 -13.02 21.73 7.88
CA GLY A 56 -11.62 21.34 7.81
C GLY A 56 -11.30 20.11 6.96
N GLY A 57 -12.30 19.53 6.27
CA GLY A 57 -12.16 18.30 5.50
C GLY A 57 -12.89 17.11 6.13
N GLU A 58 -12.51 15.91 5.69
CA GLU A 58 -13.05 14.66 6.22
C GLU A 58 -12.25 14.19 7.43
N ILE A 59 -12.94 13.83 8.50
CA ILE A 59 -12.36 13.22 9.70
C ILE A 59 -13.01 11.86 9.95
N GLY A 60 -12.20 10.92 10.43
CA GLY A 60 -12.65 9.57 10.77
C GLY A 60 -13.02 9.50 12.25
N ILE A 61 -14.16 8.89 12.56
CA ILE A 61 -14.66 8.72 13.91
C ILE A 61 -14.73 7.22 14.21
N CYS A 62 -14.10 6.81 15.31
CA CYS A 62 -14.20 5.46 15.85
C CYS A 62 -15.21 5.44 17.01
N THR A 63 -16.22 4.59 16.90
CA THR A 63 -17.30 4.44 17.89
C THR A 63 -17.05 3.19 18.73
N MET A 64 -16.78 3.43 20.01
CA MET A 64 -16.47 2.44 21.03
C MET A 64 -17.70 1.61 21.43
N PRO A 65 -17.53 0.46 22.11
CA PRO A 65 -18.64 -0.42 22.48
C PRO A 65 -19.68 0.21 23.42
N ASP A 66 -19.28 1.22 24.20
CA ASP A 66 -20.17 1.98 25.08
C ASP A 66 -20.92 3.12 24.36
N GLY A 67 -20.61 3.34 23.07
CA GLY A 67 -21.14 4.41 22.25
C GLY A 67 -20.31 5.70 22.28
N THR A 68 -19.19 5.73 23.02
CA THR A 68 -18.25 6.86 22.98
C THR A 68 -17.66 6.97 21.58
N ALA A 69 -17.61 8.19 21.05
CA ALA A 69 -17.10 8.47 19.71
C ALA A 69 -15.86 9.35 19.84
N VAL A 70 -14.73 8.88 19.31
CA VAL A 70 -13.44 9.58 19.33
C VAL A 70 -12.90 9.75 17.91
N ASP A 71 -12.00 10.70 17.72
CA ASP A 71 -11.26 10.79 16.46
C ASP A 71 -10.42 9.51 16.27
N ALA A 72 -10.51 8.92 15.08
CA ALA A 72 -9.89 7.65 14.81
C ALA A 72 -8.35 7.74 14.79
N TRP A 73 -7.78 8.88 14.38
CA TRP A 73 -6.33 9.09 14.43
C TRP A 73 -5.86 9.28 15.87
N ASP A 74 -6.58 10.05 16.67
CA ASP A 74 -6.26 10.20 18.10
C ASP A 74 -6.31 8.85 18.81
N PHE A 75 -7.29 7.99 18.47
CA PHE A 75 -7.37 6.63 18.99
C PHE A 75 -6.20 5.73 18.55
N LEU A 76 -5.80 5.77 17.27
CA LEU A 76 -4.64 5.01 16.78
C LEU A 76 -3.33 5.49 17.43
N LEU A 77 -3.16 6.80 17.58
CA LEU A 77 -1.98 7.41 18.19
C LEU A 77 -1.94 7.22 19.70
N GLY A 78 -3.05 6.82 20.31
CA GLY A 78 -3.19 6.66 21.76
C GLY A 78 -3.32 8.00 22.49
N GLU A 79 -3.75 9.06 21.80
CA GLU A 79 -4.00 10.39 22.37
C GLU A 79 -5.40 10.48 23.02
N ASP A 80 -6.33 9.63 22.60
CA ASP A 80 -7.67 9.49 23.18
C ASP A 80 -8.17 8.03 23.13
N GLY A 81 -9.12 7.68 24.01
CA GLY A 81 -9.75 6.36 24.05
C GLY A 81 -8.81 5.18 24.36
N GLU A 82 -7.68 5.42 25.04
CA GLU A 82 -6.66 4.42 25.35
C GLU A 82 -7.18 3.21 26.14
N GLU A 83 -8.23 3.38 26.96
CA GLU A 83 -8.91 2.31 27.69
C GLU A 83 -9.63 1.30 26.78
N TYR A 84 -9.93 1.71 25.54
CA TYR A 84 -10.48 0.84 24.49
C TYR A 84 -9.40 0.32 23.54
N GLY A 85 -8.14 0.73 23.70
CA GLY A 85 -7.03 0.34 22.84
C GLY A 85 -6.60 -1.12 23.01
N TYR A 86 -5.83 -1.63 22.06
CA TYR A 86 -5.36 -3.01 22.07
C TYR A 86 -4.52 -3.33 23.32
N CYS A 87 -3.62 -2.43 23.73
CA CYS A 87 -2.79 -2.65 24.92
C CYS A 87 -3.67 -2.84 26.17
N ALA A 88 -4.68 -1.99 26.37
CA ALA A 88 -5.62 -2.10 27.48
C ALA A 88 -6.42 -3.40 27.43
N ALA A 89 -6.89 -3.83 26.24
CA ALA A 89 -7.58 -5.10 26.06
C ALA A 89 -6.71 -6.33 26.43
N GLN A 90 -5.38 -6.22 26.26
CA GLN A 90 -4.42 -7.24 26.67
C GLN A 90 -3.93 -7.08 28.13
N GLY A 91 -4.36 -6.03 28.85
CA GLY A 91 -3.87 -5.72 30.20
C GLY A 91 -2.43 -5.19 30.23
N LEU A 92 -1.94 -4.65 29.10
CA LEU A 92 -0.62 -4.06 28.94
C LEU A 92 -0.69 -2.53 29.10
N GLU A 93 0.43 -1.92 29.50
CA GLU A 93 0.56 -0.46 29.54
C GLU A 93 0.78 0.10 28.12
N GLN A 94 0.00 1.11 27.76
CA GLN A 94 0.18 1.86 26.51
C GLN A 94 1.09 3.07 26.74
N THR A 95 1.92 3.41 25.77
CA THR A 95 2.71 4.64 25.76
C THR A 95 2.85 5.20 24.34
N ILE A 96 2.93 6.52 24.21
CA ILE A 96 3.20 7.19 22.93
C ILE A 96 4.72 7.31 22.77
N VAL A 97 5.26 6.66 21.75
CA VAL A 97 6.70 6.68 21.43
C VAL A 97 6.99 7.53 20.20
N THR A 98 8.26 7.85 20.00
CA THR A 98 8.76 8.58 18.83
C THR A 98 9.83 7.76 18.13
N GLY A 99 9.93 7.89 16.80
CA GLY A 99 11.11 7.44 16.05
C GLY A 99 10.85 6.30 15.09
N ALA A 100 11.84 5.40 14.93
CA ALA A 100 11.85 4.44 13.81
C ALA A 100 10.69 3.44 13.85
N ALA A 101 10.16 3.12 15.05
CA ALA A 101 9.01 2.22 15.20
C ALA A 101 7.74 2.77 14.51
N CYS A 102 7.55 4.09 14.49
CA CYS A 102 6.36 4.74 13.93
C CYS A 102 6.44 4.99 12.42
N ARG A 103 7.62 4.78 11.82
CA ARG A 103 7.86 5.03 10.39
C ARG A 103 7.12 4.08 9.48
N VAL A 104 6.60 2.96 9.99
CA VAL A 104 5.73 2.04 9.24
C VAL A 104 4.53 2.81 8.65
N TYR A 105 4.06 3.86 9.34
CA TYR A 105 2.96 4.72 8.90
C TYR A 105 3.39 6.13 8.49
N LEU A 106 4.70 6.36 8.34
CA LEU A 106 5.29 7.69 8.11
C LEU A 106 4.91 8.72 9.20
N LEU A 107 4.66 8.25 10.42
CA LEU A 107 4.35 9.09 11.57
C LEU A 107 5.62 9.36 12.38
N ASP A 108 5.68 10.52 13.02
CA ASP A 108 6.74 10.85 13.97
C ASP A 108 6.52 10.17 15.32
N THR A 109 5.25 10.03 15.72
CA THR A 109 4.79 9.39 16.96
C THR A 109 3.77 8.29 16.68
N CYS A 110 3.64 7.35 17.61
CA CYS A 110 2.69 6.24 17.53
C CYS A 110 2.47 5.63 18.92
N SER A 111 1.35 4.95 19.11
CA SER A 111 1.09 4.17 20.32
C SER A 111 1.84 2.83 20.28
N ALA A 112 2.34 2.43 21.44
CA ALA A 112 3.05 1.17 21.63
C ALA A 112 2.67 0.54 22.97
N CYS A 113 2.69 -0.80 23.01
CA CYS A 113 2.49 -1.54 24.24
C CYS A 113 3.84 -1.88 24.88
N MET A 114 3.92 -1.77 26.21
CA MET A 114 5.03 -2.32 26.99
C MET A 114 4.73 -3.80 27.31
N LEU A 115 5.56 -4.71 26.82
CA LEU A 115 5.42 -6.15 27.06
C LEU A 115 6.07 -6.55 28.39
N ASP A 116 5.72 -7.73 28.91
CA ASP A 116 6.25 -8.26 30.18
C ASP A 116 7.78 -8.46 30.19
N ASP A 117 8.39 -8.62 29.01
CA ASP A 117 9.84 -8.73 28.85
C ASP A 117 10.57 -7.37 28.82
N GLY A 118 9.80 -6.27 28.94
CA GLY A 118 10.28 -4.89 28.90
C GLY A 118 10.47 -4.32 27.49
N SER A 119 10.14 -5.07 26.44
CA SER A 119 10.14 -4.54 25.08
C SER A 119 8.95 -3.60 24.85
N ILE A 120 9.15 -2.61 23.97
CA ILE A 120 8.11 -1.66 23.55
C ILE A 120 7.84 -1.90 22.07
N VAL A 121 6.62 -2.30 21.75
CA VAL A 121 6.22 -2.68 20.38
C VAL A 121 5.03 -1.83 19.96
N GLU A 122 5.15 -1.19 18.81
CA GLU A 122 4.08 -0.39 18.20
C GLU A 122 2.82 -1.24 17.99
N VAL A 123 1.64 -0.65 18.24
CA VAL A 123 0.38 -1.39 18.36
C VAL A 123 -0.01 -2.15 17.09
N GLY A 124 0.07 -1.53 15.92
CA GLY A 124 -0.28 -2.16 14.64
C GLY A 124 0.67 -3.28 14.26
N SER A 125 1.96 -3.13 14.58
CA SER A 125 2.98 -4.17 14.42
C SER A 125 2.73 -5.35 15.36
N LEU A 126 2.33 -5.08 16.60
CA LEU A 126 1.99 -6.11 17.59
C LEU A 126 0.73 -6.89 17.19
N MET A 127 -0.21 -6.22 16.53
CA MET A 127 -1.44 -6.79 16.00
C MET A 127 -1.29 -7.44 14.61
N ASP A 128 -0.11 -7.36 13.99
CA ASP A 128 0.15 -7.80 12.61
C ASP A 128 -0.85 -7.20 11.59
N LEU A 129 -1.13 -5.88 11.72
CA LEU A 129 -2.06 -5.19 10.84
C LEU A 129 -1.44 -4.99 9.45
N ASP A 130 -2.20 -5.38 8.43
CA ASP A 130 -1.90 -5.09 7.04
C ASP A 130 -2.68 -3.85 6.59
N TYR A 131 -1.97 -2.92 5.95
CA TYR A 131 -2.51 -1.67 5.41
C TYR A 131 -2.41 -1.61 3.89
N SER A 132 -1.87 -2.64 3.25
CA SER A 132 -1.84 -2.69 1.79
C SER A 132 -3.26 -2.72 1.23
N GLU A 133 -3.51 -1.95 0.18
CA GLU A 133 -4.69 -2.14 -0.64
C GLU A 133 -4.45 -3.29 -1.63
N PRO A 134 -5.50 -4.05 -1.98
CA PRO A 134 -5.41 -5.01 -3.06
C PRO A 134 -4.88 -4.35 -4.33
N ALA A 135 -4.01 -5.06 -5.06
CA ALA A 135 -3.49 -4.57 -6.32
C ALA A 135 -4.64 -4.24 -7.28
N CYS A 136 -4.67 -3.01 -7.78
CA CYS A 136 -5.62 -2.60 -8.82
C CYS A 136 -5.30 -3.37 -10.11
N SER A 137 -6.03 -4.45 -10.39
CA SER A 137 -5.91 -5.18 -11.64
C SER A 137 -7.04 -4.77 -12.60
N GLY A 138 -6.79 -3.74 -13.42
CA GLY A 138 -7.71 -3.27 -14.47
C GLY A 138 -8.35 -1.91 -14.17
N ASP A 139 -9.53 -1.66 -14.76
CA ASP A 139 -10.31 -0.41 -14.62
C ASP A 139 -11.10 -0.30 -13.30
N ALA A 140 -10.86 -1.20 -12.35
CA ALA A 140 -11.55 -1.24 -11.07
C ALA A 140 -10.54 -1.10 -9.92
N CYS A 141 -10.53 0.08 -9.30
CA CYS A 141 -10.00 0.25 -7.94
C CYS A 141 -11.14 -0.13 -6.99
N GLY A 142 -11.04 -1.29 -6.35
CA GLY A 142 -12.10 -1.85 -5.53
C GLY A 142 -12.27 -1.12 -4.20
N LEU A 143 -13.31 -0.30 -4.10
CA LEU A 143 -14.11 -0.19 -2.87
C LEU A 143 -14.97 -1.46 -2.81
N GLU A 144 -14.41 -2.56 -2.30
CA GLU A 144 -15.17 -3.79 -2.16
C GLU A 144 -15.98 -3.73 -0.85
N GLU A 145 -17.19 -3.17 -0.91
CA GLU A 145 -18.25 -3.55 0.02
C GLU A 145 -18.58 -5.04 -0.24
N LEU A 146 -18.32 -5.90 0.75
CA LEU A 146 -18.81 -7.29 0.73
C LEU A 146 -20.33 -7.29 0.50
N PRO A 147 -20.90 -8.11 -0.41
CA PRO A 147 -21.11 -9.52 -0.06
C PRO A 147 -21.11 -10.55 -1.22
N SER A 148 -20.82 -11.80 -0.82
CA SER A 148 -21.35 -13.09 -1.32
C SER A 148 -21.49 -13.31 -2.83
N GLY A 149 -20.55 -14.04 -3.43
CA GLY A 149 -20.80 -14.73 -4.70
C GLY A 149 -19.54 -14.98 -5.52
N ALA A 150 -19.03 -16.21 -5.44
CA ALA A 150 -17.91 -16.69 -6.23
C ALA A 150 -18.08 -16.44 -7.74
N VAL A 151 -17.03 -15.94 -8.40
CA VAL A 151 -16.82 -16.17 -9.83
C VAL A 151 -15.32 -16.35 -10.13
N THR A 152 -15.04 -17.40 -10.90
CA THR A 152 -13.72 -17.96 -11.24
C THR A 152 -12.89 -17.07 -12.18
N PRO A 153 -11.56 -17.20 -12.23
CA PRO A 153 -10.73 -16.48 -13.18
C PRO A 153 -10.71 -17.19 -14.54
N GLU A 154 -11.34 -16.60 -15.57
CA GLU A 154 -10.96 -16.88 -16.95
C GLU A 154 -9.73 -16.03 -17.31
N ALA A 155 -8.59 -16.71 -17.43
CA ALA A 155 -7.32 -16.14 -17.84
C ALA A 155 -7.36 -15.73 -19.32
N SER A 156 -7.79 -14.50 -19.59
CA SER A 156 -7.56 -13.83 -20.88
C SER A 156 -6.16 -13.24 -20.88
N LEU A 157 -5.23 -13.83 -21.64
CA LEU A 157 -3.89 -13.26 -21.83
C LEU A 157 -4.00 -11.85 -22.46
N PRO A 158 -3.33 -10.82 -21.90
CA PRO A 158 -3.41 -9.46 -22.43
C PRO A 158 -2.74 -9.36 -23.82
N ALA A 159 -3.38 -8.62 -24.73
CA ALA A 159 -2.97 -8.42 -26.12
C ALA A 159 -1.52 -7.95 -26.31
N CYS A 160 -0.91 -7.37 -25.27
CA CYS A 160 0.48 -6.90 -25.26
C CYS A 160 1.50 -8.04 -25.42
N ILE A 161 1.19 -9.26 -24.99
CA ILE A 161 2.08 -10.44 -25.15
C ILE A 161 2.16 -10.85 -26.63
N VAL A 162 1.07 -10.68 -27.39
CA VAL A 162 1.03 -11.00 -28.83
C VAL A 162 1.92 -10.05 -29.63
N ALA A 163 2.02 -8.79 -29.21
CA ALA A 163 2.84 -7.77 -29.89
C ALA A 163 4.36 -8.03 -29.73
N ALA A 164 4.81 -8.54 -28.57
CA ALA A 164 6.22 -8.86 -28.34
C ALA A 164 6.72 -10.00 -29.25
N ALA A 165 5.88 -11.01 -29.52
CA ALA A 165 6.22 -12.11 -30.41
C ALA A 165 6.41 -11.65 -31.87
N ALA A 166 5.63 -10.66 -32.33
CA ALA A 166 5.73 -10.11 -33.69
C ALA A 166 7.04 -9.33 -33.91
N VAL A 167 7.53 -8.61 -32.90
CA VAL A 167 8.79 -7.86 -32.99
C VAL A 167 9.99 -8.82 -33.02
N ILE A 168 9.98 -9.88 -32.22
CA ILE A 168 11.02 -10.91 -32.23
C ILE A 168 11.06 -11.63 -33.59
N ALA A 169 9.90 -11.99 -34.15
CA ALA A 169 9.82 -12.61 -35.48
C ALA A 169 10.32 -11.68 -36.61
N CYS A 170 10.07 -10.37 -36.50
CA CYS A 170 10.57 -9.40 -37.47
C CYS A 170 12.10 -9.23 -37.40
N LEU A 171 12.68 -9.31 -36.20
CA LEU A 171 14.14 -9.24 -36.00
C LEU A 171 14.87 -10.49 -36.53
N PHE A 172 14.26 -11.67 -36.45
CA PHE A 172 14.81 -12.89 -37.06
C PHE A 172 14.68 -12.91 -38.59
N ARG A 173 13.66 -12.26 -39.16
CA ARG A 173 13.48 -12.17 -40.63
C ARG A 173 14.45 -11.19 -41.30
N GLN A 174 15.02 -10.24 -40.55
CA GLN A 174 16.03 -9.30 -41.04
C GLN A 174 17.47 -9.87 -41.00
N ARG A 175 17.65 -11.12 -40.54
CA ARG A 175 18.95 -11.83 -40.48
C ARG A 175 19.09 -12.97 -41.50
N LYS A 176 18.26 -13.02 -42.53
CA LYS A 176 18.47 -13.84 -43.73
C LYS A 176 18.63 -12.95 -44.97
#